data_AF-A0A3S0DVD8-F1
#
_entry.id   AF-A0A3S0DVD8-F1
#
_cell.length_a   1.000
_cell.length_b   1.000
_cell.length_c   1.000
_cell.angle_alpha   90.00
_cell.angle_beta   90.00
_cell.angle_gamma   90.00
#
_symmetry.space_group_name_H-M   'P 1'
#
loop_
_entity.id
_entity.type
_entity.pdbx_description
1 polymer ?
#
loop_
_entity_poly.entity_id
_entity_poly.type
_entity_poly.pdbx_seq_one_letter_code
_entity_poly.pdbx_strand_id
1 'polypeptide(L)'
;MAEWSGLPTFVDNDAKALALGEGWVGAARGVSDYLAMVVSTGVGGGLVLDGRLLDGGAGNAGHIGHVIVDPLGRRCGCGATGCLEAQVSGTAIAATTGRPAAEAEPELRIRVGRLVGRAVASVANLLDLRLAVVAGSVALGFGGVFFDAANAELDRCARLEFSRGARVVPSGCGAHGPLVGAAAVGWRGVGHDVGVR
;
A
#
# COMPACT_ATOMS: atom_id res chain seq x y z
N MET A 1 13.58 -8.78 -22.49
CA MET A 1 13.27 -9.97 -21.65
C MET A 1 12.58 -11.06 -22.45
N ALA A 2 11.45 -10.78 -23.11
CA ALA A 2 10.77 -11.78 -23.96
C ALA A 2 11.69 -12.34 -25.07
N GLU A 3 12.38 -11.46 -25.82
CA GLU A 3 13.34 -11.87 -26.86
C GLU A 3 14.50 -12.72 -26.33
N TRP A 4 14.90 -12.52 -25.07
CA TRP A 4 16.05 -13.20 -24.47
C TRP A 4 15.68 -14.56 -23.87
N SER A 5 14.45 -14.66 -23.35
CA SER A 5 13.95 -15.88 -22.69
C SER A 5 13.15 -16.79 -23.63
N GLY A 6 12.64 -16.26 -24.75
CA GLY A 6 11.68 -16.96 -25.61
C GLY A 6 10.31 -17.16 -24.97
N LEU A 7 10.04 -16.54 -23.81
CA LEU A 7 8.81 -16.70 -23.04
C LEU A 7 7.98 -15.40 -23.03
N PRO A 8 6.63 -15.50 -22.94
CA PRO A 8 5.78 -14.35 -22.67
C PRO A 8 6.26 -13.58 -21.43
N THR A 9 6.37 -12.26 -21.55
CA THR A 9 6.80 -11.39 -20.45
C THR A 9 5.72 -10.37 -20.17
N PHE A 10 5.37 -10.23 -18.88
CA PHE A 10 4.37 -9.29 -18.39
C PHE A 10 5.02 -8.36 -17.38
N VAL A 11 4.58 -7.11 -17.36
CA VAL A 11 5.14 -6.07 -16.49
C VAL A 11 3.98 -5.32 -15.85
N ASP A 12 4.11 -5.07 -14.55
CA ASP A 12 3.23 -4.18 -13.82
C ASP A 12 4.05 -3.40 -12.77
N ASN A 13 3.43 -2.38 -12.17
CA ASN A 13 3.98 -1.66 -11.04
C ASN A 13 4.19 -2.60 -9.83
N ASP A 14 5.22 -2.34 -9.04
CA ASP A 14 5.61 -3.14 -7.87
C ASP A 14 4.51 -3.23 -6.79
N ALA A 15 3.81 -2.14 -6.50
CA ALA A 15 2.72 -2.13 -5.54
C ALA A 15 1.45 -2.81 -6.08
N LYS A 16 1.21 -2.74 -7.39
CA LYS A 16 0.17 -3.53 -8.07
C LYS A 16 0.49 -5.03 -8.06
N ALA A 17 1.75 -5.38 -8.31
CA ALA A 17 2.24 -6.75 -8.18
C ALA A 17 2.09 -7.26 -6.74
N LEU A 18 2.38 -6.44 -5.73
CA LEU A 18 2.09 -6.76 -4.33
C LEU A 18 0.60 -7.04 -4.12
N ALA A 19 -0.30 -6.21 -4.65
CA ALA A 19 -1.74 -6.43 -4.51
C ALA A 19 -2.18 -7.79 -5.07
N LEU A 20 -1.67 -8.18 -6.24
CA LEU A 20 -1.91 -9.51 -6.80
C LEU A 20 -1.35 -10.62 -5.90
N GLY A 21 -0.13 -10.46 -5.40
CA GLY A 21 0.49 -11.44 -4.49
C GLY A 21 -0.29 -11.62 -3.19
N GLU A 22 -0.76 -10.52 -2.59
CA GLU A 22 -1.55 -10.56 -1.36
C GLU A 22 -2.91 -11.24 -1.56
N GLY A 23 -3.55 -11.06 -2.72
CA GLY A 23 -4.77 -11.78 -3.07
C GLY A 23 -4.55 -13.26 -3.38
N TRP A 24 -3.38 -13.59 -3.93
CA TRP A 24 -3.06 -14.96 -4.33
C TRP A 24 -2.73 -15.85 -3.13
N VAL A 25 -1.74 -15.46 -2.32
CA VAL A 25 -1.21 -16.30 -1.22
C VAL A 25 -1.00 -15.53 0.08
N GLY A 26 -1.25 -14.21 0.08
CA GLY A 26 -1.00 -13.36 1.24
C GLY A 26 -2.23 -13.07 2.10
N ALA A 27 -2.22 -11.91 2.75
CA ALA A 27 -3.18 -11.50 3.76
C ALA A 27 -4.56 -11.12 3.19
N ALA A 28 -4.67 -10.94 1.87
CA ALA A 28 -5.92 -10.61 1.20
C ALA A 28 -6.56 -11.83 0.49
N ARG A 29 -6.04 -13.04 0.71
CA ARG A 29 -6.60 -14.26 0.11
C ARG A 29 -8.08 -14.43 0.49
N GLY A 30 -8.94 -14.53 -0.53
CA GLY A 30 -10.39 -14.67 -0.36
C GLY A 30 -11.14 -13.35 -0.11
N VAL A 31 -10.46 -12.21 -0.22
CA VAL A 31 -11.05 -10.87 -0.11
C VAL A 31 -11.13 -10.25 -1.50
N SER A 32 -12.31 -9.80 -1.90
CA SER A 32 -12.56 -9.20 -3.22
C SER A 32 -12.22 -7.71 -3.29
N ASP A 33 -12.25 -7.03 -2.15
CA ASP A 33 -12.17 -5.57 -2.06
C ASP A 33 -11.11 -5.19 -1.03
N TYR A 34 -9.94 -4.79 -1.51
CA TYR A 34 -8.83 -4.42 -0.63
C TYR A 34 -7.85 -3.47 -1.32
N LEU A 35 -7.12 -2.75 -0.47
CA LEU A 35 -5.92 -2.02 -0.85
C LEU A 35 -4.69 -2.82 -0.41
N ALA A 36 -3.70 -2.98 -1.27
CA ALA A 36 -2.35 -3.33 -0.85
C ALA A 36 -1.43 -2.13 -1.08
N MET A 37 -0.57 -1.82 -0.12
CA MET A 37 0.33 -0.68 -0.23
C MET A 37 1.71 -0.99 0.35
N VAL A 38 2.71 -0.26 -0.15
CA VAL A 38 4.09 -0.33 0.33
C VAL A 38 4.42 0.98 1.01
N VAL A 39 4.94 0.93 2.24
CA VAL A 39 5.57 2.07 2.90
C VAL A 39 7.04 1.72 3.13
N SER A 40 7.89 2.22 2.25
CA SER A 40 9.33 1.91 2.19
C SER A 40 10.08 3.18 1.81
N THR A 41 11.06 3.13 0.89
CA THR A 41 11.73 4.29 0.31
C THR A 41 10.74 5.34 -0.23
N GLY A 42 9.67 4.88 -0.86
CA GLY A 42 8.49 5.66 -1.31
C GLY A 42 7.19 5.06 -0.78
N VAL A 43 6.06 5.52 -1.32
CA VAL A 43 4.73 4.96 -1.02
C VAL A 43 3.96 4.66 -2.29
N GLY A 44 3.72 3.36 -2.53
CA GLY A 44 2.93 2.87 -3.67
C GLY A 44 1.70 2.09 -3.20
N GLY A 45 0.74 1.89 -4.10
CA GLY A 45 -0.44 1.07 -3.81
C GLY A 45 -1.00 0.39 -5.05
N GLY A 46 -1.70 -0.72 -4.82
CA GLY A 46 -2.54 -1.43 -5.77
C GLY A 46 -3.92 -1.65 -5.15
N LEU A 47 -4.96 -1.39 -5.92
CA LEU A 47 -6.34 -1.42 -5.46
C LEU A 47 -7.09 -2.53 -6.19
N VAL A 48 -7.77 -3.38 -5.43
CA VAL A 48 -8.60 -4.46 -5.94
C VAL A 48 -10.05 -4.19 -5.53
N LEU A 49 -10.96 -4.21 -6.50
CA LEU A 49 -12.41 -4.09 -6.29
C LEU A 49 -13.15 -5.14 -7.11
N ASP A 50 -14.20 -5.74 -6.55
CA ASP A 50 -14.94 -6.85 -7.16
C ASP A 50 -14.02 -7.99 -7.62
N GLY A 51 -12.94 -8.22 -6.87
CA GLY A 51 -11.90 -9.18 -7.20
C GLY A 51 -11.09 -8.82 -8.44
N ARG A 52 -11.07 -7.55 -8.88
CA ARG A 52 -10.32 -7.08 -10.04
C ARG A 52 -9.28 -6.05 -9.65
N LEU A 53 -8.06 -6.23 -10.14
CA LEU A 53 -7.02 -5.21 -9.99
C LEU A 53 -7.38 -4.01 -10.85
N LEU A 54 -7.48 -2.83 -10.23
CA LEU A 54 -7.74 -1.61 -10.96
C LEU A 54 -6.48 -1.12 -11.66
N ASP A 55 -6.55 -0.99 -12.98
CA ASP A 55 -5.49 -0.37 -13.78
C ASP A 55 -5.69 1.14 -13.91
N GLY A 56 -6.94 1.60 -14.03
CA GLY A 56 -7.25 2.99 -14.38
C GLY A 56 -6.89 3.34 -15.83
N GLY A 57 -7.31 4.51 -16.31
CA GLY A 57 -7.22 4.85 -17.73
C GLY A 57 -5.79 4.91 -18.30
N ALA A 58 -4.79 5.13 -17.45
CA ALA A 58 -3.37 5.17 -17.83
C ALA A 58 -2.51 4.13 -17.09
N GLY A 59 -3.13 3.13 -16.44
CA GLY A 59 -2.40 2.09 -15.70
C GLY A 59 -1.93 2.48 -14.29
N ASN A 60 -2.35 3.65 -13.78
CA ASN A 60 -1.86 4.23 -12.52
C ASN A 60 -2.90 4.25 -11.37
N ALA A 61 -4.01 3.51 -11.47
CA ALA A 61 -4.94 3.43 -10.34
C ALA A 61 -4.26 2.85 -9.09
N GLY A 62 -4.66 3.34 -7.91
CA GLY A 62 -4.13 2.87 -6.62
C GLY A 62 -2.93 3.62 -6.06
N HIS A 63 -2.48 4.73 -6.67
CA HIS A 63 -1.39 5.59 -6.18
C HIS A 63 -1.73 6.35 -4.87
N ILE A 64 -1.97 5.62 -3.78
CA ILE A 64 -2.35 6.16 -2.46
C ILE A 64 -1.29 7.08 -1.87
N GLY A 65 -0.02 6.92 -2.25
CA GLY A 65 1.09 7.79 -1.84
C GLY A 65 0.85 9.27 -2.12
N HIS A 66 -0.01 9.61 -3.08
CA HIS A 66 -0.31 11.00 -3.44
C HIS A 66 -1.62 11.54 -2.86
N VAL A 67 -2.35 10.77 -2.06
CA VAL A 67 -3.49 11.29 -1.28
C VAL A 67 -2.98 12.32 -0.28
N ILE A 68 -3.66 13.47 -0.18
CA ILE A 68 -3.31 14.54 0.75
C ILE A 68 -3.75 14.15 2.17
N VAL A 69 -2.79 13.97 3.07
CA VAL A 69 -3.03 13.63 4.48
C VAL A 69 -2.74 14.79 5.42
N ASP A 70 -1.95 15.75 4.98
CA ASP A 70 -1.59 16.95 5.73
C ASP A 70 -1.52 18.15 4.77
N PRO A 71 -2.62 18.91 4.58
CA PRO A 71 -2.66 20.02 3.62
C PRO A 71 -1.60 21.11 3.86
N LEU A 72 -1.05 21.19 5.07
CA LEU A 72 0.01 22.13 5.44
C LEU A 72 1.38 21.44 5.56
N GLY A 73 1.47 20.19 5.11
CA GLY A 73 2.66 19.37 5.19
C GLY A 73 3.72 19.73 4.14
N ARG A 74 4.70 18.84 3.99
CA ARG A 74 5.81 19.01 3.03
C ARG A 74 5.34 18.96 1.56
N ARG A 75 6.09 19.64 0.69
CA ARG A 75 5.99 19.46 -0.77
C ARG A 75 6.40 18.04 -1.16
N CYS A 76 5.65 17.45 -2.09
CA CYS A 76 5.90 16.14 -2.66
C CYS A 76 6.67 16.27 -3.98
N GLY A 77 7.41 15.21 -4.35
CA GLY A 77 8.07 15.12 -5.64
C GLY A 77 7.11 15.21 -6.83
N CYS A 78 5.82 14.85 -6.64
CA CYS A 78 4.79 15.02 -7.67
C CYS A 78 4.35 16.48 -7.89
N GLY A 79 4.85 17.44 -7.09
CA GLY A 79 4.54 18.87 -7.19
C GLY A 79 3.43 19.36 -6.24
N ALA A 80 2.63 18.46 -5.67
CA ALA A 80 1.61 18.80 -4.68
C ALA A 80 2.19 19.02 -3.27
N THR A 81 1.35 19.42 -2.32
CA THR A 81 1.72 19.62 -0.91
C THR A 81 0.88 18.71 -0.03
N GLY A 82 1.51 17.98 0.89
CA GLY A 82 0.78 17.19 1.88
C GLY A 82 0.47 15.74 1.50
N CYS A 83 1.02 15.25 0.38
CA CYS A 83 0.89 13.85 -0.01
C CYS A 83 1.41 12.91 1.08
N LEU A 84 0.75 11.75 1.24
CA LEU A 84 1.16 10.70 2.17
C LEU A 84 2.64 10.36 2.05
N GLU A 85 3.12 10.08 0.84
CA GLU A 85 4.52 9.77 0.56
C GLU A 85 5.46 10.83 1.11
N ALA A 86 5.14 12.10 0.82
CA ALA A 86 5.92 13.23 1.29
C ALA A 86 5.92 13.38 2.80
N GLN A 87 5.04 12.69 3.55
CA GLN A 87 5.02 12.69 5.00
C GLN A 87 5.65 11.44 5.62
N VAL A 88 5.46 10.25 5.03
CA VAL A 88 5.71 8.97 5.70
C VAL A 88 6.78 8.08 5.06
N SER A 89 7.22 8.37 3.84
CA SER A 89 8.23 7.52 3.19
C SER A 89 9.56 7.57 3.92
N GLY A 90 10.39 6.53 3.74
CA GLY A 90 11.72 6.47 4.31
C GLY A 90 12.61 7.62 3.85
N THR A 91 12.48 8.02 2.57
CA THR A 91 13.17 9.20 2.03
C THR A 91 12.71 10.49 2.71
N ALA A 92 11.40 10.65 2.93
CA ALA A 92 10.86 11.84 3.54
C ALA A 92 11.15 11.94 5.04
N ILE A 93 11.19 10.80 5.74
CA ILE A 93 11.67 10.69 7.12
C ILE A 93 13.15 11.11 7.17
N ALA A 94 14.00 10.50 6.36
CA ALA A 94 15.43 10.81 6.36
C ALA A 94 15.75 12.26 6.03
N ALA A 95 15.02 12.84 5.07
CA ALA A 95 15.15 14.26 4.72
C ALA A 95 14.80 15.21 5.89
N THR A 96 13.97 14.77 6.84
CA THR A 96 13.49 15.62 7.95
C THR A 96 14.25 15.38 9.25
N THR A 97 14.64 14.13 9.52
CA THR A 97 15.36 13.78 10.74
C THR A 97 16.87 13.81 10.56
N GLY A 98 17.36 13.81 9.32
CA GLY A 98 18.78 13.62 8.99
C GLY A 98 19.28 12.19 9.24
N ARG A 99 18.37 11.24 9.52
CA ARG A 99 18.71 9.84 9.87
C ARG A 99 17.85 8.83 9.12
N PRO A 100 18.33 7.60 8.87
CA PRO A 100 17.52 6.54 8.28
C PRO A 100 16.22 6.31 9.06
N ALA A 101 15.15 5.93 8.35
CA ALA A 101 13.85 5.70 8.99
C ALA A 101 13.90 4.65 10.11
N ALA A 102 14.76 3.64 10.01
CA ALA A 102 14.94 2.61 11.05
C ALA A 102 15.30 3.19 12.43
N GLU A 103 15.90 4.37 12.47
CA GLU A 103 16.28 5.09 13.69
C GLU A 103 15.22 6.11 14.14
N ALA A 104 14.02 6.09 13.55
CA ALA A 104 12.95 7.00 13.93
C ALA A 104 12.55 6.80 15.40
N GLU A 105 12.41 7.93 16.11
CA GLU A 105 11.90 7.97 17.48
C GLU A 105 10.45 7.45 17.57
N PRO A 106 10.03 6.90 18.72
CA PRO A 106 8.69 6.31 18.88
C PRO A 106 7.54 7.22 18.46
N GLU A 107 7.60 8.51 18.78
CA GLU A 107 6.57 9.50 18.44
C GLU A 107 6.41 9.66 16.93
N LEU A 108 7.52 9.60 16.18
CA LEU A 108 7.49 9.66 14.72
C LEU A 108 6.87 8.40 14.14
N ARG A 109 7.17 7.22 14.71
CA ARG A 109 6.55 5.95 14.27
C ARG A 109 5.03 5.97 14.43
N ILE A 110 4.56 6.49 15.57
CA ILE A 110 3.13 6.69 15.83
C ILE A 110 2.53 7.70 14.84
N ARG A 111 3.18 8.85 14.61
CA ARG A 111 2.70 9.86 13.64
C ARG A 111 2.58 9.27 12.24
N VAL A 112 3.57 8.50 11.79
CA VAL A 112 3.56 7.83 10.50
C VAL A 112 2.40 6.83 10.40
N GLY A 113 2.16 6.02 11.44
CA GLY A 113 1.00 5.14 11.53
C GLY A 113 -0.32 5.90 11.38
N ARG A 114 -0.50 6.98 12.14
CA ARG A 114 -1.71 7.82 12.05
C ARG A 114 -1.93 8.37 10.63
N LEU A 115 -0.90 8.90 9.98
CA LEU A 115 -1.05 9.45 8.63
C LEU A 115 -1.41 8.38 7.59
N VAL A 116 -0.86 7.16 7.72
CA VAL A 116 -1.28 6.02 6.90
C VAL A 116 -2.74 5.64 7.18
N GLY A 117 -3.13 5.53 8.45
CA GLY A 117 -4.52 5.25 8.84
C GLY A 117 -5.51 6.28 8.29
N ARG A 118 -5.13 7.56 8.26
CA ARG A 118 -5.94 8.64 7.64
C ARG A 118 -6.09 8.46 6.14
N ALA A 119 -5.02 8.14 5.42
CA ALA A 119 -5.10 7.89 3.98
C ALA A 119 -5.98 6.67 3.68
N VAL A 120 -5.78 5.57 4.40
CA VAL A 120 -6.59 4.36 4.26
C VAL A 120 -8.05 4.66 4.55
N ALA A 121 -8.37 5.45 5.57
CA ALA A 121 -9.74 5.83 5.88
C ALA A 121 -10.42 6.59 4.72
N SER A 122 -9.71 7.50 4.06
CA SER A 122 -10.22 8.20 2.88
C SER A 122 -10.56 7.23 1.75
N VAL A 123 -9.69 6.26 1.49
CA VAL A 123 -9.92 5.26 0.44
C VAL A 123 -11.06 4.30 0.84
N ALA A 124 -11.08 3.82 2.09
CA ALA A 124 -12.12 2.94 2.61
C ALA A 124 -13.51 3.58 2.57
N ASN A 125 -13.62 4.85 2.94
CA ASN A 125 -14.86 5.60 2.84
C ASN A 125 -15.30 5.84 1.39
N LEU A 126 -14.36 5.98 0.46
CA LEU A 126 -14.67 6.24 -0.95
C LEU A 126 -15.09 4.98 -1.70
N LEU A 127 -14.52 3.83 -1.33
CA LEU A 127 -14.56 2.60 -2.14
C LEU A 127 -15.12 1.38 -1.43
N ASP A 128 -15.68 1.53 -0.23
CA ASP A 128 -16.22 0.41 0.56
C ASP A 128 -15.17 -0.69 0.83
N LEU A 129 -13.99 -0.28 1.30
CA LEU A 129 -12.92 -1.23 1.64
C LEU A 129 -12.94 -1.55 3.13
N ARG A 130 -12.77 -2.85 3.44
CA ARG A 130 -12.59 -3.33 4.82
C ARG A 130 -11.16 -3.78 5.14
N LEU A 131 -10.29 -3.86 4.13
CA LEU A 131 -8.92 -4.35 4.30
C LEU A 131 -7.91 -3.48 3.56
N ALA A 132 -6.89 -3.05 4.30
CA ALA A 132 -5.66 -2.51 3.75
C ALA A 132 -4.47 -3.36 4.23
N VAL A 133 -3.72 -3.91 3.29
CA VAL A 133 -2.51 -4.68 3.55
C VAL A 133 -1.29 -3.78 3.34
N VAL A 134 -0.38 -3.72 4.31
CA VAL A 134 0.78 -2.84 4.28
C VAL A 134 2.08 -3.63 4.34
N ALA A 135 2.89 -3.49 3.31
CA ALA A 135 4.26 -3.99 3.24
C ALA A 135 5.28 -2.84 3.35
N GLY A 136 6.56 -3.18 3.20
CA GLY A 136 7.64 -2.21 3.10
C GLY A 136 8.40 -2.02 4.42
N SER A 137 9.67 -1.65 4.29
CA SER A 137 10.64 -1.64 5.40
C SER A 137 10.29 -0.64 6.49
N VAL A 138 9.60 0.46 6.16
CA VAL A 138 9.20 1.46 7.16
C VAL A 138 8.04 0.93 8.00
N ALA A 139 6.94 0.51 7.37
CA ALA A 139 5.78 0.00 8.10
C ALA A 139 6.12 -1.26 8.91
N LEU A 140 6.76 -2.26 8.27
CA LEU A 140 7.12 -3.51 8.93
C LEU A 140 8.23 -3.30 9.97
N GLY A 141 9.19 -2.42 9.71
CA GLY A 141 10.26 -2.08 10.66
C GLY A 141 9.77 -1.29 11.87
N PHE A 142 8.72 -0.49 11.74
CA PHE A 142 8.10 0.19 12.88
C PHE A 142 7.25 -0.76 13.72
N GLY A 143 6.71 -1.82 13.12
CA GLY A 143 6.06 -2.91 13.82
C GLY A 143 4.74 -2.50 14.49
N GLY A 144 4.39 -3.17 15.59
CA GLY A 144 3.08 -3.06 16.24
C GLY A 144 2.63 -1.62 16.51
N VAL A 145 3.52 -0.77 17.01
CA VAL A 145 3.18 0.63 17.33
C VAL A 145 2.68 1.42 16.12
N PHE A 146 3.19 1.12 14.92
CA PHE A 146 2.72 1.74 13.68
C PHE A 146 1.32 1.24 13.31
N PHE A 147 1.10 -0.08 13.37
CA PHE A 147 -0.19 -0.68 13.01
C PHE A 147 -1.29 -0.32 14.02
N ASP A 148 -0.98 -0.24 15.30
CA ASP A 148 -1.91 0.20 16.35
C ASP A 148 -2.34 1.65 16.11
N ALA A 149 -1.37 2.54 15.83
CA ALA A 149 -1.64 3.94 15.53
C ALA A 149 -2.43 4.12 14.22
N ALA A 150 -2.14 3.31 13.20
CA ALA A 150 -2.87 3.33 11.94
C ALA A 150 -4.32 2.88 12.11
N ASN A 151 -4.56 1.78 12.82
CA ASN A 151 -5.91 1.27 13.07
C ASN A 151 -6.70 2.23 13.99
N ALA A 152 -6.08 2.84 14.99
CA ALA A 152 -6.74 3.83 15.84
C ALA A 152 -7.18 5.08 15.07
N GLU A 153 -6.35 5.60 14.14
CA GLU A 153 -6.76 6.71 13.28
C GLU A 153 -7.81 6.28 12.24
N LEU A 154 -7.70 5.05 11.71
CA LEU A 154 -8.70 4.49 10.80
C LEU A 154 -10.07 4.41 11.47
N ASP A 155 -10.16 3.84 12.67
CA ASP A 155 -11.41 3.74 13.45
C ASP A 155 -12.00 5.13 13.79
N ARG A 156 -11.17 6.17 13.86
CA ARG A 156 -11.60 7.56 14.08
C ARG A 156 -12.21 8.19 12.82
N CYS A 157 -11.66 7.86 11.64
CA CYS A 157 -11.99 8.52 10.38
C CYS A 157 -13.00 7.74 9.50
N ALA A 158 -13.01 6.41 9.58
CA ALA A 158 -13.92 5.54 8.83
C ALA A 158 -15.14 5.16 9.70
N ARG A 159 -16.15 6.05 9.71
CA ARG A 159 -17.33 5.93 10.61
C ARG A 159 -18.60 5.46 9.91
N LEU A 160 -18.60 5.43 8.58
CA LEU A 160 -19.72 4.97 7.76
C LEU A 160 -19.97 3.49 8.01
N GLU A 161 -21.20 3.03 7.82
CA GLU A 161 -21.59 1.65 8.09
C GLU A 161 -20.70 0.63 7.35
N PHE A 162 -20.40 0.93 6.09
CA PHE A 162 -19.69 0.04 5.19
C PHE A 162 -18.15 0.06 5.37
N SER A 163 -17.60 1.18 5.86
CA SER A 163 -16.15 1.35 6.11
C SER A 163 -15.75 1.16 7.58
N ARG A 164 -16.71 1.16 8.51
CA ARG A 164 -16.43 0.93 9.94
C ARG A 164 -15.91 -0.49 10.14
N GLY A 165 -14.87 -0.59 10.97
CA GLY A 165 -14.23 -1.87 11.25
C GLY A 165 -13.23 -2.31 10.18
N ALA A 166 -12.95 -1.46 9.18
CA ALA A 166 -11.82 -1.66 8.29
C ALA A 166 -10.51 -1.81 9.08
N ARG A 167 -9.57 -2.59 8.53
CA ARG A 167 -8.30 -2.89 9.19
C ARG A 167 -7.09 -2.65 8.31
N VAL A 168 -6.04 -2.11 8.93
CA VAL A 168 -4.69 -2.06 8.39
C VAL A 168 -3.89 -3.22 8.98
N VAL A 169 -3.43 -4.14 8.13
CA VAL A 169 -2.70 -5.34 8.55
C VAL A 169 -1.35 -5.43 7.86
N PRO A 170 -0.35 -6.10 8.45
CA PRO A 170 0.91 -6.38 7.77
C PRO A 170 0.71 -7.32 6.58
N SER A 171 1.59 -7.20 5.58
CA SER A 171 1.70 -8.12 4.43
C SER A 171 1.82 -9.58 4.85
N GLY A 172 1.08 -10.45 4.17
CA GLY A 172 1.11 -11.89 4.37
C GLY A 172 2.19 -12.60 3.55
N CYS A 173 2.77 -11.95 2.53
CA CYS A 173 3.78 -12.54 1.67
C CYS A 173 5.20 -12.54 2.26
N GLY A 174 5.40 -11.87 3.40
CA GLY A 174 6.68 -11.81 4.09
C GLY A 174 7.81 -11.27 3.21
N ALA A 175 9.04 -11.78 3.42
CA ALA A 175 10.22 -11.35 2.67
C ALA A 175 10.16 -11.70 1.17
N HIS A 176 9.30 -12.63 0.77
CA HIS A 176 9.16 -13.05 -0.63
C HIS A 176 8.14 -12.22 -1.42
N GLY A 177 7.50 -11.22 -0.81
CA GLY A 177 6.47 -10.37 -1.42
C GLY A 177 6.81 -9.89 -2.84
N PRO A 178 7.99 -9.33 -3.12
CA PRO A 178 8.35 -8.89 -4.47
C PRO A 178 8.34 -10.02 -5.51
N LEU A 179 8.87 -11.19 -5.16
CA LEU A 179 8.93 -12.36 -6.06
C LEU A 179 7.55 -12.97 -6.26
N VAL A 180 6.77 -13.09 -5.18
CA VAL A 180 5.38 -13.59 -5.23
C VAL A 180 4.52 -12.67 -6.10
N GLY A 181 4.66 -11.35 -5.94
CA GLY A 181 3.93 -10.38 -6.75
C GLY A 181 4.31 -10.45 -8.23
N ALA A 182 5.61 -10.52 -8.54
CA ALA A 182 6.07 -10.69 -9.92
C ALA A 182 5.58 -12.00 -10.55
N ALA A 183 5.58 -13.09 -9.78
CA ALA A 183 5.02 -14.36 -10.21
C ALA A 183 3.51 -14.26 -10.46
N ALA A 184 2.76 -13.56 -9.59
CA ALA A 184 1.32 -13.33 -9.77
C ALA A 184 1.00 -12.54 -11.05
N VAL A 185 1.81 -11.52 -11.37
CA VAL A 185 1.70 -10.77 -12.65
C VAL A 185 1.87 -11.71 -13.85
N GLY A 186 2.92 -12.54 -13.84
CA GLY A 186 3.17 -13.50 -14.92
C GLY A 186 2.08 -14.55 -15.04
N TRP A 187 1.64 -15.12 -13.91
CA TRP A 187 0.62 -16.17 -13.86
C TRP A 187 -0.74 -15.67 -14.36
N ARG A 188 -1.14 -14.46 -13.94
CA ARG A 188 -2.32 -13.77 -14.47
C ARG A 188 -2.18 -13.49 -15.97
N GLY A 189 -1.00 -13.03 -16.40
CA GLY A 189 -0.73 -12.71 -17.81
C GLY A 189 -0.92 -13.89 -18.76
N VAL A 190 -0.65 -15.12 -18.31
CA VAL A 190 -0.89 -16.35 -19.09
C VAL A 190 -2.28 -16.95 -18.86
N GLY A 191 -3.17 -16.26 -18.14
CA GLY A 191 -4.58 -16.63 -17.98
C GLY A 191 -4.90 -17.49 -16.76
N HIS A 192 -3.98 -17.63 -15.80
CA HIS A 192 -4.28 -18.33 -14.54
C HIS A 192 -4.92 -17.40 -13.51
N ASP A 193 -5.81 -17.98 -12.69
CA ASP A 193 -6.45 -17.26 -11.58
C ASP A 193 -5.48 -17.10 -10.40
N VAL A 194 -5.31 -15.86 -9.96
CA VAL A 194 -4.50 -15.49 -8.78
C VAL A 194 -5.39 -14.94 -7.65
N GLY A 195 -6.68 -15.28 -7.65
CA GLY A 195 -7.66 -14.72 -6.71
C GLY A 195 -8.04 -13.27 -7.04
N VAL A 196 -7.46 -12.72 -8.10
CA VAL A 196 -7.69 -11.38 -8.63
C VAL A 196 -7.75 -11.49 -10.16
N ARG A 197 -8.89 -11.11 -10.75
CA ARG A 197 -9.18 -11.19 -12.19
C ARG A 197 -8.70 -9.94 -12.92
#